data_AF-A0A836S394-F1
#
_entry.id   AF-A0A836S394-F1
#
_cell.length_a   1.000
_cell.length_b   1.000
_cell.length_c   1.000
_cell.angle_alpha   90.00
_cell.angle_beta   90.00
_cell.angle_gamma   90.00
#
_symmetry.space_group_name_H-M   'P 1'
#
loop_
_entity.id
_entity.type
_entity.pdbx_description
1 polymer ?
#
loop_
_entity_poly.entity_id
_entity_poly.type
_entity_poly.pdbx_seq_one_letter_code
_entity_poly.pdbx_strand_id
1 'polypeptide(L)'
;MLMTKTKHLFNDETAKNLFKVLIQTGIPFADVVRFLLRHKTGITTTQSANALNLDRTGLHKQLTGLSAGRGVYENHLTKHLGFNPFTEYESVTGLPVAKRAAQDVLRKRRLLESEAALNTPGQTPGLAFLNWVRHQLLLGELTTNTQKSLVHVLPQGVFLVAPALFERYLQEGYEGAPRTLRQLQEAIEKGGLNIKNQRRINVRIATQKDGGIRLHGYLFPQDLLFFSDQDPPLNQKLNLEK
;
A
#
# COMPACT_ATOMS: atom_id res chain seq x y z
N MET A 1 30.58 -19.52 -33.84
CA MET A 1 30.88 -19.24 -32.41
C MET A 1 30.18 -17.95 -32.00
N LEU A 2 28.86 -17.99 -31.77
CA LEU A 2 28.06 -16.84 -31.26
C LEU A 2 26.63 -17.30 -30.93
N MET A 3 26.48 -18.36 -30.13
CA MET A 3 25.16 -18.84 -29.67
C MET A 3 25.13 -19.23 -28.18
N THR A 4 25.96 -18.59 -27.35
CA THR A 4 26.07 -18.90 -25.92
C THR A 4 26.07 -17.66 -25.01
N LYS A 5 25.31 -16.61 -25.37
CA LYS A 5 25.14 -15.45 -24.47
C LYS A 5 23.73 -14.84 -24.53
N THR A 6 22.72 -15.58 -24.08
CA THR A 6 21.43 -15.00 -23.65
C THR A 6 20.60 -16.02 -22.85
N LYS A 7 21.22 -16.66 -21.86
CA LYS A 7 20.52 -17.59 -20.94
C LYS A 7 20.27 -17.02 -19.53
N HIS A 8 20.52 -15.73 -19.29
CA HIS A 8 20.42 -15.13 -17.95
C HIS A 8 19.70 -13.78 -17.90
N LEU A 9 18.56 -13.63 -18.57
CA LEU A 9 17.71 -12.45 -18.39
C LEU A 9 16.32 -12.89 -17.94
N PHE A 10 16.06 -12.63 -16.66
CA PHE A 10 14.77 -12.68 -15.95
C PHE A 10 14.29 -14.05 -15.45
N ASN A 11 14.69 -14.38 -14.22
CA ASN A 11 14.04 -15.42 -13.41
C ASN A 11 12.53 -15.15 -13.34
N ASP A 12 11.76 -16.21 -13.57
CA ASP A 12 10.29 -16.32 -13.72
C ASP A 12 9.46 -15.62 -12.62
N GLU A 13 10.07 -15.31 -11.48
CA GLU A 13 9.42 -14.66 -10.34
C GLU A 13 9.29 -13.13 -10.48
N THR A 14 10.28 -12.49 -11.11
CA THR A 14 10.28 -11.03 -11.30
C THR A 14 9.18 -10.60 -12.28
N ALA A 15 8.97 -11.40 -13.32
CA ALA A 15 7.97 -11.13 -14.33
C ALA A 15 6.54 -11.40 -13.81
N LYS A 16 6.36 -12.42 -12.96
CA LYS A 16 5.11 -12.65 -12.19
C LYS A 16 4.80 -11.51 -11.22
N ASN A 17 5.82 -10.97 -10.54
CA ASN A 17 5.63 -9.85 -9.61
C ASN A 17 5.25 -8.55 -10.35
N LEU A 18 5.90 -8.27 -11.49
CA LEU A 18 5.53 -7.12 -12.34
C LEU A 18 4.11 -7.27 -12.89
N PHE A 19 3.75 -8.48 -13.34
CA PHE A 19 2.40 -8.78 -13.81
C PHE A 19 1.34 -8.58 -12.73
N LYS A 20 1.56 -9.09 -11.50
CA LYS A 20 0.66 -8.87 -10.36
C LYS A 20 0.46 -7.38 -10.06
N VAL A 21 1.56 -6.62 -10.01
CA VAL A 21 1.53 -5.17 -9.73
C VAL A 21 0.73 -4.42 -10.80
N LEU A 22 0.93 -4.74 -12.09
CA LEU A 22 0.22 -4.07 -13.18
C LEU A 22 -1.29 -4.41 -13.20
N ILE A 23 -1.67 -5.63 -12.83
CA ILE A 23 -3.09 -5.98 -12.68
C ILE A 23 -3.72 -5.28 -11.47
N GLN A 24 -3.00 -5.16 -10.35
CA GLN A 24 -3.46 -4.43 -9.16
C GLN A 24 -3.63 -2.92 -9.41
N THR A 25 -2.95 -2.36 -10.40
CA THR A 25 -3.17 -0.96 -10.84
C THR A 25 -4.47 -0.76 -11.62
N GLY A 26 -5.20 -1.82 -11.98
CA GLY A 26 -6.43 -1.74 -12.77
C GLY A 26 -6.17 -1.49 -14.26
N ILE A 27 -4.93 -1.69 -14.72
CA ILE A 27 -4.59 -1.66 -16.15
C ILE A 27 -5.27 -2.86 -16.83
N PRO A 28 -5.90 -2.67 -18.00
CA PRO A 28 -6.48 -3.76 -18.76
C PRO A 28 -5.47 -4.88 -19.00
N PHE A 29 -5.84 -6.09 -18.62
CA PHE A 29 -4.99 -7.27 -18.64
C PHE A 29 -4.31 -7.53 -20.01
N ALA A 30 -5.01 -7.26 -21.10
CA ALA A 30 -4.47 -7.41 -22.45
C ALA A 30 -3.28 -6.48 -22.73
N ASP A 31 -3.26 -5.30 -22.11
CA ASP A 31 -2.20 -4.30 -22.29
C ASP A 31 -0.96 -4.69 -21.48
N VAL A 32 -1.17 -5.26 -20.29
CA VAL A 32 -0.10 -5.86 -19.47
C VAL A 32 0.59 -7.02 -20.21
N VAL A 33 -0.18 -7.92 -20.83
CA VAL A 33 0.38 -9.06 -21.58
C VAL A 33 1.11 -8.62 -22.84
N ARG A 34 0.60 -7.62 -23.56
CA ARG A 34 1.29 -7.08 -24.74
C ARG A 34 2.60 -6.38 -24.38
N PHE A 35 2.64 -5.67 -23.26
CA PHE A 35 3.85 -5.06 -22.73
C PHE A 35 4.91 -6.15 -22.43
N LEU A 36 4.54 -7.20 -21.70
CA LEU A 36 5.47 -8.26 -21.30
C LEU A 36 5.97 -9.10 -22.48
N LEU A 37 5.09 -9.44 -23.44
CA LEU A 37 5.45 -10.21 -24.64
C LEU A 37 6.37 -9.42 -25.59
N ARG A 38 6.19 -8.10 -25.72
CA ARG A 38 7.02 -7.26 -26.62
C ARG A 38 8.39 -6.93 -26.05
N HIS A 39 8.52 -6.77 -24.73
CA HIS A 39 9.81 -6.42 -24.11
C HIS A 39 10.70 -7.63 -23.78
N LYS A 40 10.45 -8.79 -24.42
CA LYS A 40 11.25 -10.03 -24.27
C LYS A 40 11.55 -10.38 -22.80
N THR A 41 10.57 -10.18 -21.92
CA THR A 41 10.68 -10.43 -20.47
C THR A 41 10.80 -11.91 -20.09
N GLY A 42 10.97 -12.81 -21.08
CA GLY A 42 11.04 -14.25 -20.88
C GLY A 42 9.69 -14.94 -20.66
N ILE A 43 8.59 -14.19 -20.50
CA ILE A 43 7.25 -14.75 -20.36
C ILE A 43 6.76 -15.28 -21.72
N THR A 44 6.49 -16.58 -21.77
CA THR A 44 5.88 -17.24 -22.92
C THR A 44 4.36 -17.05 -22.93
N THR A 45 3.75 -17.13 -24.10
CA THR A 45 2.28 -17.14 -24.27
C THR A 45 1.61 -18.22 -23.40
N THR A 46 2.31 -19.33 -23.15
CA THR A 46 1.87 -20.43 -22.28
C THR A 46 1.90 -20.03 -20.80
N GLN A 47 2.96 -19.35 -20.33
CA GLN A 47 3.02 -18.83 -18.96
C GLN A 47 1.98 -17.75 -18.72
N SER A 48 1.71 -16.88 -19.70
CA SER A 48 0.62 -15.90 -19.63
C SER A 48 -0.75 -16.59 -19.52
N ALA A 49 -1.02 -17.60 -20.35
CA ALA A 49 -2.27 -18.35 -20.33
C ALA A 49 -2.49 -19.08 -18.99
N ASN A 50 -1.46 -19.76 -18.48
CA ASN A 50 -1.50 -20.47 -17.20
C ASN A 50 -1.71 -19.53 -15.99
N ALA A 51 -1.12 -18.34 -16.00
CA ALA A 51 -1.30 -17.35 -14.93
C ALA A 51 -2.76 -16.86 -14.78
N LEU A 52 -3.60 -17.16 -15.77
CA LEU A 52 -4.98 -16.67 -15.85
C LEU A 52 -6.00 -17.81 -15.86
N ASN A 53 -5.53 -19.05 -15.79
CA ASN A 53 -6.37 -20.23 -15.97
C ASN A 53 -7.13 -20.20 -17.32
N LEU A 54 -6.53 -19.61 -18.34
CA LEU A 54 -7.06 -19.53 -19.70
C LEU A 54 -6.30 -20.51 -20.60
N ASP A 55 -6.99 -21.06 -21.60
CA ASP A 55 -6.32 -21.77 -22.68
C ASP A 55 -5.75 -20.78 -23.71
N ARG A 56 -4.90 -21.28 -24.62
CA ARG A 56 -4.28 -20.45 -25.69
C ARG A 56 -5.33 -19.73 -26.54
N THR A 57 -6.48 -20.36 -26.75
CA THR A 57 -7.58 -19.84 -27.56
C THR A 57 -8.30 -18.68 -26.86
N GLY A 58 -8.56 -18.81 -25.56
CA GLY A 58 -9.15 -17.77 -24.70
C GLY A 58 -8.23 -16.55 -24.57
N LEU A 59 -6.92 -16.78 -24.42
CA LEU A 59 -5.92 -15.71 -24.46
C LEU A 59 -5.90 -15.02 -25.83
N HIS A 60 -5.95 -15.79 -26.93
CA HIS A 60 -5.96 -15.22 -28.28
C HIS A 60 -7.23 -14.38 -28.53
N LYS A 61 -8.41 -14.83 -28.09
CA LYS A 61 -9.68 -14.11 -28.21
C LYS A 61 -9.70 -12.79 -27.44
N GLN A 62 -9.11 -12.76 -26.24
CA GLN A 62 -8.93 -11.51 -25.49
C GLN A 62 -7.91 -10.56 -26.15
N LEU A 63 -6.90 -11.10 -26.84
CA LEU A 63 -5.89 -10.30 -27.54
C LEU A 63 -6.36 -9.80 -28.91
N THR A 64 -7.23 -10.52 -29.61
CA THR A 64 -7.74 -10.18 -30.96
C THR A 64 -8.95 -9.26 -30.94
N GLY A 65 -9.77 -9.25 -29.87
CA GLY A 65 -10.88 -8.31 -29.69
C GLY A 65 -10.48 -6.84 -29.46
N LEU A 66 -9.18 -6.53 -29.50
CA LEU A 66 -8.59 -5.26 -29.08
C LEU A 66 -7.63 -4.73 -30.14
N SER A 67 -8.07 -4.64 -31.40
CA SER A 67 -7.27 -4.21 -32.56
C SER A 67 -7.02 -2.69 -32.63
N ALA A 68 -6.74 -2.02 -31.52
CA ALA A 68 -6.36 -0.60 -31.58
C ALA A 68 -4.85 -0.46 -31.85
N GLY A 69 -4.45 0.59 -32.56
CA GLY A 69 -3.04 0.85 -32.86
C GLY A 69 -2.22 1.24 -31.62
N ARG A 70 -0.89 1.11 -31.71
CA ARG A 70 0.11 1.51 -30.70
C ARG A 70 -0.20 2.85 -30.00
N GLY A 71 -0.59 3.87 -30.77
CA GLY A 71 -0.87 5.22 -30.23
C GLY A 71 -2.11 5.33 -29.34
N VAL A 72 -3.10 4.45 -29.51
CA VAL A 72 -4.29 4.44 -28.65
C VAL A 72 -3.93 3.90 -27.25
N TYR A 73 -3.05 2.90 -27.20
CA TYR A 73 -2.58 2.29 -25.96
C TYR A 73 -1.52 3.11 -25.24
N GLU A 74 -0.60 3.73 -25.98
CA GLU A 74 0.34 4.71 -25.44
C GLU A 74 -0.40 5.84 -24.74
N ASN A 75 -1.43 6.40 -25.37
CA ASN A 75 -2.27 7.42 -24.74
C ASN A 75 -3.10 6.87 -23.57
N HIS A 76 -3.62 5.65 -23.65
CA HIS A 76 -4.41 5.06 -22.57
C HIS A 76 -3.56 4.77 -21.33
N LEU A 77 -2.38 4.15 -21.50
CA LEU A 77 -1.44 3.90 -20.42
C LEU A 77 -0.86 5.20 -19.88
N THR A 78 -0.52 6.17 -20.73
CA THR A 78 -0.05 7.49 -20.27
C THR A 78 -1.13 8.22 -19.47
N LYS A 79 -2.39 8.12 -19.88
CA LYS A 79 -3.53 8.69 -19.15
C LYS A 79 -3.75 8.02 -17.79
N HIS A 80 -3.55 6.70 -17.69
CA HIS A 80 -3.73 5.95 -16.45
C HIS A 80 -2.52 6.01 -15.51
N LEU A 81 -1.30 6.06 -16.05
CA LEU A 81 -0.06 6.04 -15.30
C LEU A 81 0.51 7.43 -15.03
N GLY A 82 0.09 8.45 -15.80
CA GLY A 82 0.64 9.81 -15.73
C GLY A 82 2.01 9.99 -16.41
N PHE A 83 2.57 8.94 -17.02
CA PHE A 83 3.80 8.96 -17.80
C PHE A 83 3.72 7.94 -18.94
N ASN A 84 4.51 8.14 -19.99
CA ASN A 84 4.57 7.21 -21.11
C ASN A 84 5.58 6.08 -20.79
N PRO A 85 5.12 4.83 -20.53
CA PRO A 85 6.02 3.73 -20.18
C PRO A 85 6.90 3.28 -21.36
N PHE A 86 6.62 3.72 -22.58
CA PHE A 86 7.34 3.33 -23.80
C PHE A 86 8.58 4.19 -24.05
N THR A 87 8.60 5.46 -23.60
CA THR A 87 9.77 6.35 -23.74
C THR A 87 10.87 6.10 -22.70
N GLU A 88 10.51 5.62 -21.50
CA GLU A 88 11.49 5.34 -20.44
C GLU A 88 12.04 3.90 -20.47
N TYR A 89 11.49 3.02 -21.32
CA TYR A 89 11.97 1.64 -21.44
C TYR A 89 13.12 1.48 -22.45
N GLU A 90 13.29 2.42 -23.37
CA GLU A 90 14.33 2.37 -24.41
C GLU A 90 15.72 2.80 -23.90
N SER A 91 15.81 3.51 -22.78
CA SER A 91 17.07 3.83 -22.11
C SER A 91 17.43 2.75 -21.09
N VAL A 92 18.14 1.71 -21.55
CA VAL A 92 19.06 0.83 -20.82
C VAL A 92 18.75 0.61 -19.31
N THR A 93 18.20 -0.57 -18.96
CA THR A 93 17.94 -1.18 -17.62
C THR A 93 16.48 -1.28 -17.11
N GLY A 94 15.46 -1.06 -17.93
CA GLY A 94 14.02 -0.82 -17.61
C GLY A 94 13.18 -1.65 -16.60
N LEU A 95 13.65 -2.69 -15.90
CA LEU A 95 12.81 -3.37 -14.87
C LEU A 95 12.65 -2.60 -13.55
N PRO A 96 13.70 -1.98 -12.98
CA PRO A 96 13.57 -1.17 -11.77
C PRO A 96 12.71 0.08 -12.00
N VAL A 97 12.76 0.64 -13.21
CA VAL A 97 11.98 1.84 -13.59
C VAL A 97 10.49 1.53 -13.65
N ALA A 98 10.08 0.49 -14.37
CA ALA A 98 8.66 0.12 -14.42
C ALA A 98 8.11 -0.35 -13.06
N LYS A 99 8.92 -1.06 -12.25
CA LYS A 99 8.52 -1.42 -10.89
C LYS A 99 8.32 -0.18 -10.01
N ARG A 100 9.26 0.77 -10.06
CA ARG A 100 9.17 2.03 -9.32
C ARG A 100 7.97 2.85 -9.76
N ALA A 101 7.78 3.01 -11.06
CA ALA A 101 6.69 3.79 -11.60
C ALA A 101 5.32 3.16 -11.28
N ALA A 102 5.21 1.83 -11.28
CA ALA A 102 3.99 1.15 -10.83
C ALA A 102 3.75 1.31 -9.32
N GLN A 103 4.80 1.30 -8.50
CA GLN A 103 4.69 1.62 -7.07
C GLN A 103 4.24 3.06 -6.84
N ASP A 104 4.73 4.01 -7.64
CA ASP A 104 4.34 5.43 -7.58
C ASP A 104 2.87 5.62 -7.95
N VAL A 105 2.37 4.92 -8.98
CA VAL A 105 0.95 4.93 -9.35
C VAL A 105 0.08 4.36 -8.24
N LEU A 106 0.46 3.21 -7.65
CA LEU A 106 -0.26 2.62 -6.51
C LEU A 106 -0.24 3.54 -5.29
N ARG A 107 0.87 4.22 -5.04
CA ARG A 107 0.98 5.21 -3.96
C ARG A 107 0.04 6.40 -4.21
N LYS A 108 0.07 6.97 -5.42
CA LYS A 108 -0.79 8.10 -5.81
C LYS A 108 -2.27 7.74 -5.69
N ARG A 109 -2.66 6.53 -6.13
CA ARG A 109 -4.03 6.03 -5.98
C ARG A 109 -4.45 5.94 -4.51
N ARG A 110 -3.60 5.33 -3.67
CA ARG A 110 -3.86 5.22 -2.22
C ARG A 110 -3.98 6.58 -1.54
N LEU A 111 -3.17 7.55 -1.95
CA LEU A 111 -3.29 8.93 -1.46
C LEU A 111 -4.65 9.51 -1.80
N LEU A 112 -5.08 9.44 -3.06
CA LEU A 112 -6.40 9.90 -3.50
C LEU A 112 -7.56 9.20 -2.77
N GLU A 113 -7.46 7.87 -2.59
CA GLU A 113 -8.45 7.10 -1.84
C GLU A 113 -8.48 7.49 -0.35
N SER A 114 -7.32 7.74 0.25
CA SER A 114 -7.23 8.19 1.64
C SER A 114 -7.76 9.60 1.83
N GLU A 115 -7.52 10.52 0.90
CA GLU A 115 -8.05 11.88 0.90
C GLU A 115 -9.58 11.89 0.73
N ALA A 116 -10.11 11.09 -0.19
CA ALA A 116 -11.55 10.88 -0.31
C ALA A 116 -12.17 10.33 1.00
N ALA A 117 -11.43 9.45 1.68
CA ALA A 117 -11.85 8.89 2.96
C ALA A 117 -11.76 9.87 4.14
N LEU A 118 -11.04 10.99 4.04
CA LEU A 118 -11.06 12.04 5.08
C LEU A 118 -12.37 12.84 5.05
N ASN A 119 -12.98 12.97 3.87
CA ASN A 119 -14.16 13.79 3.64
C ASN A 119 -15.44 12.97 3.49
N THR A 120 -15.47 11.73 3.98
CA THR A 120 -16.63 10.85 3.85
C THR A 120 -17.75 11.31 4.79
N PRO A 121 -18.93 11.73 4.26
CA PRO A 121 -20.05 12.15 5.09
C PRO A 121 -20.55 11.00 5.98
N GLY A 122 -20.88 11.30 7.24
CA GLY A 122 -21.43 10.32 8.18
C GLY A 122 -20.40 9.41 8.85
N GLN A 123 -19.11 9.64 8.64
CA GLN A 123 -18.06 8.91 9.32
C GLN A 123 -18.02 9.24 10.83
N THR A 124 -17.81 8.21 11.67
CA THR A 124 -17.68 8.45 13.12
C THR A 124 -16.35 9.16 13.42
N PRO A 125 -16.29 10.01 14.46
CA PRO A 125 -15.07 10.76 14.77
C PRO A 125 -13.83 9.88 15.04
N GLY A 126 -14.04 8.70 15.62
CA GLY A 126 -12.95 7.73 15.85
C GLY A 126 -12.40 7.14 14.55
N LEU A 127 -13.28 6.85 13.58
CA LEU A 127 -12.82 6.41 12.25
C LEU A 127 -12.13 7.55 11.51
N ALA A 128 -12.63 8.79 11.62
CA ALA A 128 -12.03 9.95 10.97
C ALA A 128 -10.58 10.16 11.43
N PHE A 129 -10.31 9.99 12.73
CA PHE A 129 -8.96 9.96 13.28
C PHE A 129 -8.08 8.87 12.66
N LEU A 130 -8.58 7.64 12.51
CA LEU A 130 -7.78 6.56 11.91
C LEU A 130 -7.51 6.79 10.41
N ASN A 131 -8.47 7.33 9.66
CA ASN A 131 -8.26 7.74 8.28
C ASN A 131 -7.20 8.84 8.17
N TRP A 132 -7.19 9.78 9.11
CA TRP A 132 -6.14 10.78 9.21
C TRP A 132 -4.78 10.17 9.47
N VAL A 133 -4.64 9.27 10.46
CA VAL A 133 -3.36 8.59 10.74
C VAL A 133 -2.86 7.87 9.48
N ARG A 134 -3.75 7.15 8.80
CA ARG A 134 -3.44 6.45 7.54
C ARG A 134 -2.96 7.39 6.45
N HIS A 135 -3.65 8.51 6.25
CA HIS A 135 -3.27 9.52 5.26
C HIS A 135 -1.87 10.09 5.56
N GLN A 136 -1.59 10.44 6.81
CA GLN A 136 -0.28 10.96 7.23
C GLN A 136 0.85 9.93 7.07
N LEU A 137 0.57 8.64 7.29
CA LEU A 137 1.52 7.55 7.02
C LEU A 137 1.82 7.42 5.51
N LEU A 138 0.82 7.57 4.63
CA LEU A 138 1.00 7.51 3.18
C LEU A 138 1.79 8.69 2.63
N LEU A 139 1.61 9.88 3.21
CA LEU A 139 2.41 11.07 2.91
C LEU A 139 3.85 10.94 3.40
N GLY A 140 4.07 10.20 4.49
CA GLY A 140 5.37 10.06 5.16
C GLY A 140 5.57 11.06 6.31
N GLU A 141 4.53 11.82 6.66
CA GLU A 141 4.50 12.81 7.75
C GLU A 141 4.40 12.15 9.15
N LEU A 142 3.91 10.91 9.18
CA LEU A 142 4.08 10.01 10.31
C LEU A 142 5.07 8.90 9.92
N THR A 143 6.08 8.72 10.76
CA THR A 143 7.03 7.61 10.63
C THR A 143 6.62 6.46 11.56
N THR A 144 6.99 5.24 11.19
CA THR A 144 6.77 4.05 12.02
C THR A 144 8.08 3.54 12.62
N ASN A 145 8.02 3.00 13.84
CA ASN A 145 9.09 2.19 14.47
C ASN A 145 10.45 2.86 14.71
N THR A 146 10.56 4.16 14.51
CA THR A 146 11.73 4.92 14.97
C THR A 146 11.57 5.31 16.43
N GLN A 147 12.64 5.75 17.09
CA GLN A 147 12.61 6.13 18.51
C GLN A 147 11.64 7.30 18.80
N LYS A 148 11.40 8.18 17.82
CA LYS A 148 10.51 9.34 17.93
C LYS A 148 9.16 9.12 17.23
N SER A 149 8.93 7.93 16.67
CA SER A 149 7.68 7.63 15.98
C SER A 149 6.53 7.59 16.96
N LEU A 150 5.38 8.11 16.56
CA LEU A 150 4.14 8.04 17.31
C LEU A 150 3.29 6.81 16.91
N VAL A 151 3.78 6.05 15.93
CA VAL A 151 3.16 4.84 15.41
C VAL A 151 4.17 3.70 15.50
N HIS A 152 3.78 2.60 16.14
CA HIS A 152 4.59 1.40 16.23
C HIS A 152 3.79 0.17 15.82
N VAL A 153 4.36 -0.68 14.97
CA VAL A 153 3.73 -1.94 14.58
C VAL A 153 4.23 -3.03 15.53
N LEU A 154 3.32 -3.65 16.27
CA LEU A 154 3.61 -4.72 17.23
C LEU A 154 2.92 -6.02 16.78
N PRO A 155 3.34 -7.20 17.28
CA PRO A 155 2.67 -8.46 16.97
C PRO A 155 1.16 -8.46 17.26
N GLN A 156 0.72 -7.65 18.22
CA GLN A 156 -0.67 -7.57 18.65
C GLN A 156 -1.50 -6.56 17.83
N GLY A 157 -0.87 -5.74 16.99
CA GLY A 157 -1.52 -4.67 16.23
C GLY A 157 -0.69 -3.39 16.18
N VAL A 158 -1.32 -2.29 15.79
CA VAL A 158 -0.67 -0.99 15.63
C VAL A 158 -0.86 -0.17 16.89
N PHE A 159 0.24 0.17 17.54
CA PHE A 159 0.29 0.97 18.74
C PHE A 159 0.45 2.44 18.39
N LEU A 160 -0.55 3.24 18.77
CA LEU A 160 -0.60 4.68 18.59
C LEU A 160 -0.30 5.38 19.91
N VAL A 161 0.78 6.15 19.96
CA VAL A 161 1.28 6.80 21.18
C VAL A 161 0.35 7.94 21.60
N ALA A 162 -0.07 7.93 22.87
CA ALA A 162 -0.89 8.95 23.50
C ALA A 162 -0.12 9.66 24.64
N PRO A 163 -0.37 10.96 24.87
CA PRO A 163 -1.37 11.81 24.21
C PRO A 163 -0.89 12.42 22.88
N ALA A 164 0.42 12.39 22.61
CA ALA A 164 1.04 13.19 21.54
C ALA A 164 0.43 13.02 20.14
N LEU A 165 0.11 11.80 19.68
CA LEU A 165 -0.51 11.62 18.34
C LEU A 165 -1.92 12.20 18.27
N PHE A 166 -2.66 12.07 19.37
CA PHE A 166 -4.03 12.49 19.47
C PHE A 166 -4.10 14.02 19.52
N GLU A 167 -3.20 14.65 20.28
CA GLU A 167 -3.07 16.10 20.31
C GLU A 167 -2.69 16.66 18.94
N ARG A 168 -1.77 16.00 18.21
CA ARG A 168 -1.44 16.38 16.83
C ARG A 168 -2.67 16.39 15.93
N TYR A 169 -3.51 15.36 15.98
CA TYR A 169 -4.76 15.33 15.21
C TYR A 169 -5.72 16.46 15.60
N LEU A 170 -5.89 16.72 16.89
CA LEU A 170 -6.78 17.78 17.38
C LEU A 170 -6.33 19.19 16.95
N GLN A 171 -5.00 19.40 16.86
CA GLN A 171 -4.42 20.66 16.42
C GLN A 171 -4.71 20.98 14.94
N GLU A 172 -4.87 19.96 14.08
CA GLU A 172 -5.20 20.16 12.66
C GLU A 172 -6.65 20.62 12.44
N GLY A 173 -7.53 20.46 13.45
CA GLY A 173 -8.78 21.23 13.53
C GLY A 173 -9.82 20.95 12.44
N TYR A 174 -10.10 19.67 12.15
CA TYR A 174 -11.11 19.27 11.16
C TYR A 174 -12.55 19.60 11.57
N GLU A 175 -13.39 19.96 10.60
CA GLU A 175 -14.81 20.21 10.83
C GLU A 175 -15.53 18.93 11.30
N GLY A 176 -16.33 19.03 12.38
CA GLY A 176 -17.00 17.88 12.99
C GLY A 176 -16.07 16.94 13.80
N ALA A 177 -14.77 17.23 13.89
CA ALA A 177 -13.85 16.45 14.71
C ALA A 177 -14.06 16.72 16.21
N PRO A 178 -13.63 15.77 17.07
CA PRO A 178 -13.59 15.99 18.51
C PRO A 178 -12.73 17.22 18.83
N ARG A 179 -13.12 17.99 19.85
CA ARG A 179 -12.38 19.19 20.27
C ARG A 179 -11.45 18.94 21.45
N THR A 180 -11.57 17.78 22.08
CA THR A 180 -10.77 17.40 23.25
C THR A 180 -10.28 15.97 23.12
N LEU A 181 -9.16 15.67 23.79
CA LEU A 181 -8.62 14.33 23.88
C LEU A 181 -9.65 13.33 24.40
N ARG A 182 -10.42 13.71 25.42
CA ARG A 182 -11.48 12.89 26.01
C ARG A 182 -12.57 12.55 24.99
N GLN A 183 -13.06 13.53 24.21
CA GLN A 183 -14.08 13.27 23.21
C GLN A 183 -13.58 12.32 22.12
N LEU A 184 -12.32 12.44 21.72
CA LEU A 184 -11.72 11.53 20.74
C LEU A 184 -11.58 10.11 21.30
N GLN A 185 -11.12 9.98 22.54
CA GLN A 185 -11.04 8.69 23.23
C GLN A 185 -12.42 8.03 23.34
N GLU A 186 -13.44 8.77 23.76
CA GLU A 186 -14.82 8.27 23.83
C GLU A 186 -15.35 7.83 22.46
N ALA A 187 -15.01 8.54 21.38
CA ALA A 187 -15.41 8.18 20.02
C ALA A 187 -14.75 6.88 19.55
N ILE A 188 -13.46 6.68 19.86
CA ILE A 188 -12.73 5.44 19.57
C ILE A 188 -13.35 4.27 20.34
N GLU A 189 -13.63 4.47 21.62
CA GLU A 189 -14.18 3.44 22.50
C GLU A 189 -15.61 3.03 22.11
N LYS A 190 -16.48 4.00 21.81
CA LYS A 190 -17.85 3.76 21.34
C LYS A 190 -17.86 3.05 19.99
N GLY A 191 -16.90 3.35 19.12
CA GLY A 191 -16.74 2.68 17.83
C GLY A 191 -16.16 1.27 17.93
N GLY A 192 -15.69 0.84 19.10
CA GLY A 192 -15.05 -0.47 19.27
C GLY A 192 -13.77 -0.62 18.43
N LEU A 193 -13.09 0.49 18.11
CA LEU A 193 -12.00 0.51 17.13
C LEU A 193 -10.68 0.01 17.71
N ASN A 194 -10.49 0.13 19.03
CA ASN A 194 -9.25 -0.25 19.70
C ASN A 194 -9.31 -1.65 20.31
N ILE A 195 -8.17 -2.33 20.33
CA ILE A 195 -7.94 -3.60 21.02
C ILE A 195 -7.73 -3.30 22.51
N LYS A 196 -8.63 -3.83 23.34
CA LYS A 196 -8.53 -3.76 24.80
C LYS A 196 -7.70 -4.94 25.33
N ASN A 197 -7.12 -4.79 26.51
CA ASN A 197 -6.44 -5.91 27.15
C ASN A 197 -7.43 -6.90 27.81
N GLN A 198 -6.90 -7.97 28.41
CA GLN A 198 -7.71 -8.97 29.11
C GLN A 198 -8.56 -8.39 30.26
N ARG A 199 -8.13 -7.25 30.83
CA ARG A 199 -8.86 -6.48 31.85
C ARG A 199 -9.80 -5.40 31.26
N ARG A 200 -10.02 -5.41 29.94
CA ARG A 200 -10.84 -4.44 29.19
C ARG A 200 -10.34 -2.98 29.28
N ILE A 201 -9.06 -2.78 29.56
CA ILE A 201 -8.42 -1.46 29.60
C ILE A 201 -8.08 -1.04 28.16
N ASN A 202 -8.47 0.20 27.80
CA ASN A 202 -8.26 0.77 26.47
C ASN A 202 -6.82 1.25 26.25
N VAL A 203 -6.25 1.92 27.25
CA VAL A 203 -4.86 2.41 27.21
C VAL A 203 -3.92 1.25 27.52
N ARG A 204 -3.00 1.00 26.60
CA ARG A 204 -1.97 -0.02 26.66
C ARG A 204 -0.62 0.63 26.94
N ILE A 205 0.28 -0.13 27.56
CA ILE A 205 1.65 0.30 27.82
C ILE A 205 2.57 -0.55 26.96
N ALA A 206 3.46 0.11 26.20
CA ALA A 206 4.54 -0.54 25.48
C ALA A 206 5.87 -0.11 26.09
N THR A 207 6.75 -1.07 26.37
CA THR A 207 8.05 -0.82 27.01
C THR A 207 9.19 -1.22 26.09
N GLN A 208 10.28 -0.46 26.12
CA GLN A 208 11.50 -0.89 25.48
C GLN A 208 12.07 -2.15 26.15
N LYS A 209 12.53 -3.11 25.34
CA LYS A 209 13.06 -4.40 25.83
C LYS A 209 14.23 -4.26 26.81
N ASP A 210 15.04 -3.22 26.65
CA ASP A 210 16.24 -3.00 27.45
C ASP A 210 15.96 -2.22 28.75
N GLY A 211 14.70 -2.21 29.22
CA GLY A 211 14.31 -1.51 30.45
C GLY A 211 14.20 0.01 30.32
N GLY A 212 14.09 0.51 29.08
CA GLY A 212 14.05 1.93 28.75
C GLY A 212 12.66 2.57 28.86
N ILE A 213 12.28 3.31 27.81
CA ILE A 213 11.08 4.15 27.80
C ILE A 213 9.79 3.31 27.89
N ARG A 214 8.84 3.77 28.71
CA ARG A 214 7.46 3.28 28.74
C ARG A 214 6.59 4.27 27.96
N LEU A 215 5.89 3.77 26.95
CA LEU A 215 4.98 4.52 26.11
C LEU A 215 3.55 4.13 26.46
N HIS A 216 2.71 5.13 26.65
CA HIS A 216 1.26 4.96 26.77
C HIS A 216 0.61 5.14 25.41
N GLY A 217 -0.43 4.39 25.12
CA GLY A 217 -1.06 4.45 23.82
C GLY A 217 -2.26 3.54 23.68
N TYR A 218 -2.82 3.51 22.48
CA TYR A 218 -3.94 2.66 22.12
C TYR A 218 -3.46 1.64 21.09
N LEU A 219 -3.98 0.43 21.16
CA LEU A 219 -3.68 -0.63 20.19
C LEU A 219 -4.85 -0.76 19.22
N PHE A 220 -4.57 -0.85 17.92
CA PHE A 220 -5.57 -0.99 16.87
C PHE A 220 -5.28 -2.21 16.01
N PRO A 221 -6.32 -2.85 15.42
CA PRO A 221 -6.14 -3.83 14.38
C PRO A 221 -5.32 -3.26 13.21
N GLN A 222 -4.46 -4.10 12.62
CA GLN A 222 -3.52 -3.68 11.58
C GLN A 222 -4.23 -3.26 10.29
N ASP A 223 -5.31 -3.94 9.95
CA ASP A 223 -6.17 -3.71 8.80
C ASP A 223 -6.91 -2.36 8.83
N LEU A 224 -6.99 -1.68 9.99
CA LEU A 224 -7.54 -0.32 10.05
C LEU A 224 -6.57 0.75 9.52
N LEU A 225 -5.26 0.48 9.54
CA LEU A 225 -4.23 1.45 9.18
C LEU A 225 -3.40 1.02 7.97
N PHE A 226 -3.29 -0.27 7.72
CA PHE A 226 -2.48 -0.85 6.68
C PHE A 226 -3.26 -1.90 5.87
N PHE A 227 -3.15 -1.85 4.54
CA PHE A 227 -3.99 -2.63 3.62
C PHE A 227 -3.18 -3.44 2.59
N SER A 228 -1.86 -3.65 2.77
CA SER A 228 -1.02 -4.22 1.70
C SER A 228 0.23 -4.99 2.16
N ASP A 229 0.84 -5.78 1.28
CA ASP A 229 2.09 -6.53 1.51
C ASP A 229 3.34 -5.66 1.78
N GLN A 230 3.20 -4.34 1.92
CA GLN A 230 4.27 -3.37 2.22
C GLN A 230 4.15 -2.80 3.64
N ASP A 231 3.55 -3.55 4.56
CA ASP A 231 3.42 -3.14 5.94
C ASP A 231 4.79 -2.95 6.61
N PRO A 232 4.93 -1.96 7.51
CA PRO A 232 6.18 -1.78 8.23
C PRO A 232 6.53 -3.07 8.99
N PRO A 233 7.82 -3.41 9.10
CA PRO A 233 8.23 -4.57 9.88
C PRO A 233 7.81 -4.39 11.34
N LEU A 234 7.69 -5.48 12.09
CA LEU A 234 7.39 -5.40 13.52
C LEU A 234 8.50 -4.63 14.26
N ASN A 235 8.09 -3.77 15.19
CA ASN A 235 9.01 -3.11 16.11
C ASN A 235 9.54 -4.13 17.12
N GLN A 236 10.74 -4.64 16.86
CA GLN A 236 11.38 -5.63 17.73
C GLN A 236 11.93 -5.04 19.03
N LYS A 237 11.95 -3.71 19.20
CA LYS A 237 12.51 -3.03 20.38
C LYS A 237 11.47 -2.78 21.47
N LEU A 238 10.18 -2.86 21.14
CA LEU A 238 9.08 -2.64 22.08
C LEU A 238 8.37 -3.96 22.39
N ASN A 239 7.95 -4.10 23.64
CA ASN A 239 7.05 -5.15 24.09
C ASN A 239 5.79 -4.52 24.66
N LEU A 240 4.63 -5.11 24.37
CA LEU A 240 3.37 -4.71 24.98
C LEU A 240 3.25 -5.34 26.37
N GLU A 241 2.94 -4.54 27.39
CA GLU A 241 2.61 -5.07 28.72
C GLU A 241 1.28 -5.86 28.67
N LYS A 242 1.14 -6.85 29.56
CA LYS A 242 -0.03 -7.74 29.59
C LYS A 242 -1.30 -6.97 29.96
#